data_AF-A0A7C5KF96-F1
#
_entry.id   AF-A0A7C5KF96-F1
#
_cell.length_a   1.000
_cell.length_b   1.000
_cell.length_c   1.000
_cell.angle_alpha   90.00
_cell.angle_beta   90.00
_cell.angle_gamma   90.00
#
_symmetry.space_group_name_H-M   'P 1'
#
loop_
_entity.id
_entity.type
_entity.pdbx_description
1 polymer ?
#
loop_
_entity_poly.entity_id
_entity_poly.type
_entity_poly.pdbx_seq_one_letter_code
_entity_poly.pdbx_strand_id
1 'polypeptide(L)'
;MSSLLPRSAAPLPFVSDLDERERVRLQEAAAAEAGLAVRFRDPLRGGGEGPELTVIPAGVFEMGSHPEEFGHRRDEGPVHYQQIAEPFALGVYPVTAEEFARFERDTGWRWRPDLITTEGRHPVINIRHGEAEAFCAWLSERTGRRYRLPSEAEWEYACRAGTTTPFAFGDSVTCRDVHFKASFPYEEARDNRRWYLPKCAPVARTLPVGGYRPNAWGLYDMHGNVWEMTESNWRNSLANLPRRHPAPVGRRNRWIVVRGGSWFDAAVFARSAARRPRLRDELDVNLGFRVLREL
;
A
#
# COMPACT_ATOMS: atom_id res chain seq x y z
N MET A 1 -23.05 40.31 13.26
CA MET A 1 -23.19 38.84 13.25
C MET A 1 -22.96 38.38 11.82
N SER A 2 -21.70 38.16 11.44
CA SER A 2 -21.35 37.67 10.10
C SER A 2 -21.46 36.15 10.11
N SER A 3 -22.55 35.66 9.53
CA SER A 3 -22.77 34.23 9.29
C SER A 3 -21.77 33.77 8.24
N LEU A 4 -20.69 33.11 8.68
CA LEU A 4 -19.84 32.33 7.79
C LEU A 4 -20.66 31.11 7.35
N LEU A 5 -21.29 31.22 6.17
CA LEU A 5 -21.79 30.04 5.46
C LEU A 5 -20.61 29.07 5.32
N PRO A 6 -20.76 27.78 5.70
CA PRO A 6 -19.71 26.81 5.46
C PRO A 6 -19.47 26.76 3.95
N ARG A 7 -18.20 26.95 3.53
CA ARG A 7 -17.79 26.66 2.15
C ARG A 7 -18.29 25.26 1.82
N SER A 8 -19.25 25.16 0.89
CA SER A 8 -19.62 23.90 0.29
C SER A 8 -18.34 23.32 -0.31
N ALA A 9 -17.71 22.35 0.36
CA ALA A 9 -16.58 21.63 -0.18
C ALA A 9 -17.01 21.04 -1.53
N ALA A 10 -16.22 21.27 -2.58
CA ALA A 10 -16.49 20.68 -3.89
C ALA A 10 -16.66 19.15 -3.73
N PRO A 11 -17.58 18.52 -4.47
CA PRO A 11 -17.75 17.07 -4.39
C PRO A 11 -16.42 16.38 -4.76
N LEU A 12 -16.09 15.31 -4.04
CA LEU A 12 -14.88 14.51 -4.31
C LEU A 12 -14.97 13.92 -5.72
N PRO A 13 -13.90 14.00 -6.53
CA PRO A 13 -13.90 13.43 -7.87
C PRO A 13 -13.88 11.90 -7.81
N PHE A 14 -14.59 11.26 -8.74
CA PHE A 14 -14.39 9.84 -9.02
C PHE A 14 -13.08 9.69 -9.81
N VAL A 15 -12.02 9.18 -9.18
CA VAL A 15 -10.69 9.16 -9.79
C VAL A 15 -10.60 8.23 -11.01
N SER A 16 -11.54 7.29 -11.13
CA SER A 16 -11.68 6.42 -12.29
C SER A 16 -12.08 7.17 -13.55
N ASP A 17 -12.79 8.28 -13.41
CA ASP A 17 -13.37 9.05 -14.51
C ASP A 17 -12.37 10.06 -15.08
N LEU A 18 -11.30 10.33 -14.34
CA LEU A 18 -10.22 11.22 -14.74
C LEU A 18 -9.24 10.48 -15.65
N ASP A 19 -8.74 11.16 -16.68
CA ASP A 19 -7.59 10.68 -17.44
C ASP A 19 -6.28 10.76 -16.62
N GLU A 20 -5.20 10.18 -17.12
CA GLU A 20 -3.92 10.16 -16.40
C GLU A 20 -3.38 11.57 -16.10
N ARG A 21 -3.53 12.52 -17.02
CA ARG A 21 -3.06 13.91 -16.83
C ARG A 21 -3.90 14.63 -15.78
N GLU A 22 -5.20 14.40 -15.77
CA GLU A 22 -6.12 14.93 -14.77
C GLU A 22 -5.83 14.35 -13.38
N ARG A 23 -5.53 13.06 -13.26
CA ARG A 23 -5.10 12.42 -12.00
C ARG A 23 -3.80 13.01 -11.47
N VAL A 24 -2.83 13.27 -12.35
CA VAL A 24 -1.56 13.93 -11.98
C VAL A 24 -1.82 15.36 -11.52
N ARG A 25 -2.64 16.15 -12.23
CA ARG A 25 -3.01 17.51 -11.80
C ARG A 25 -3.75 17.52 -10.47
N LEU A 26 -4.61 16.53 -10.22
CA LEU A 26 -5.31 16.38 -8.95
C LEU A 26 -4.31 16.14 -7.80
N GLN A 27 -3.30 15.29 -8.03
CA GLN A 27 -2.21 15.05 -7.09
C GLN A 27 -1.37 16.32 -6.84
N GLU A 28 -0.99 17.04 -7.90
CA GLU A 28 -0.25 18.30 -7.81
C GLU A 28 -1.02 19.36 -7.04
N ALA A 29 -2.33 19.50 -7.29
CA ALA A 29 -3.20 20.43 -6.58
C ALA A 29 -3.29 20.09 -5.08
N ALA A 30 -3.47 18.81 -4.73
CA ALA A 30 -3.50 18.36 -3.35
C ALA A 30 -2.16 18.63 -2.63
N ALA A 31 -1.03 18.42 -3.31
CA ALA A 31 0.28 18.72 -2.75
C ALA A 31 0.48 20.24 -2.53
N ALA A 32 0.08 21.05 -3.51
CA ALA A 32 0.16 22.51 -3.43
C ALA A 32 -0.72 23.08 -2.30
N GLU A 33 -1.93 22.55 -2.11
CA GLU A 33 -2.83 22.94 -1.00
C GLU A 33 -2.23 22.58 0.37
N ALA A 34 -1.54 21.44 0.47
CA ALA A 34 -0.81 21.05 1.68
C ALA A 34 0.52 21.81 1.87
N GLY A 35 0.93 22.66 0.94
CA GLY A 35 2.22 23.35 0.98
C GLY A 35 3.43 22.41 0.84
N LEU A 36 3.27 21.31 0.11
CA LEU A 36 4.27 20.26 -0.07
C LEU A 36 4.62 20.08 -1.55
N ALA A 37 5.80 19.54 -1.82
CA ALA A 37 6.08 18.94 -3.12
C ALA A 37 5.30 17.62 -3.25
N VAL A 38 4.96 17.20 -4.48
CA VAL A 38 4.26 15.93 -4.73
C VAL A 38 5.02 14.77 -4.09
N ARG A 39 6.36 14.73 -4.26
CA ARG A 39 7.26 13.83 -3.53
C ARG A 39 8.14 14.62 -2.58
N PHE A 40 8.27 14.13 -1.35
CA PHE A 40 9.05 14.80 -0.31
C PHE A 40 9.55 13.80 0.75
N ARG A 41 10.42 14.26 1.63
CA ARG A 41 10.83 13.56 2.84
C ARG A 41 10.70 14.51 4.03
N ASP A 42 10.20 14.02 5.16
CA ASP A 42 10.23 14.82 6.38
C ASP A 42 11.63 14.76 7.02
N PRO A 43 12.16 15.89 7.51
CA PRO A 43 13.39 15.89 8.28
C PRO A 43 13.18 15.20 9.65
N LEU A 44 14.19 14.46 10.10
CA LEU A 44 14.21 13.84 11.43
C LEU A 44 14.91 14.75 12.45
N ARG A 45 14.33 14.87 13.65
CA ARG A 45 14.90 15.63 14.80
C ARG A 45 16.24 15.06 15.26
N GLY A 46 17.35 15.45 14.67
CA GLY A 46 18.67 14.87 14.99
C GLY A 46 19.51 14.54 13.76
N GLY A 47 19.00 14.90 12.57
CA GLY A 47 19.70 14.76 11.31
C GLY A 47 19.16 13.61 10.48
N GLY A 48 19.26 13.77 9.16
CA GLY A 48 18.70 12.83 8.19
C GLY A 48 17.22 13.06 7.92
N GLU A 49 16.67 12.16 7.12
CA GLU A 49 15.33 12.25 6.57
C GLU A 49 14.58 10.93 6.80
N GLY A 50 13.25 11.03 6.91
CA GLY A 50 12.36 9.88 6.93
C GLY A 50 12.22 9.20 5.56
N PRO A 51 11.32 8.21 5.48
CA PRO A 51 10.95 7.59 4.21
C PRO A 51 10.48 8.62 3.17
N GLU A 52 10.71 8.32 1.90
CA GLU A 52 10.15 9.13 0.81
C GLU A 52 8.63 8.94 0.76
N LEU A 53 7.92 10.05 0.67
CA LEU A 53 6.47 10.09 0.61
C LEU A 53 6.02 10.72 -0.70
N THR A 54 4.85 10.31 -1.17
CA THR A 54 4.12 10.99 -2.24
C THR A 54 2.73 11.36 -1.76
N VAL A 55 2.26 12.56 -2.12
CA VAL A 55 0.89 13.01 -1.80
C VAL A 55 -0.11 12.19 -2.63
N ILE A 56 -1.19 11.76 -1.99
CA ILE A 56 -2.29 11.02 -2.58
C ILE A 56 -3.55 11.89 -2.42
N PRO A 57 -4.20 12.32 -3.51
CA PRO A 57 -5.30 13.27 -3.43
C PRO A 57 -6.57 12.63 -2.86
N ALA A 58 -7.44 13.43 -2.26
CA ALA A 58 -8.79 13.00 -1.91
C ALA A 58 -9.60 12.61 -3.16
N GLY A 59 -10.54 11.68 -3.02
CA GLY A 59 -11.32 11.18 -4.15
C GLY A 59 -12.22 10.01 -3.80
N VAL A 60 -12.96 9.55 -4.81
CA VAL A 60 -13.85 8.38 -4.73
C VAL A 60 -13.34 7.32 -5.69
N PHE A 61 -13.29 6.07 -5.24
CA PHE A 61 -12.88 4.94 -6.08
C PHE A 61 -13.74 3.72 -5.81
N GLU A 62 -13.66 2.77 -6.74
CA GLU A 62 -14.25 1.46 -6.62
C GLU A 62 -13.32 0.50 -5.85
N MET A 63 -13.77 0.04 -4.69
CA MET A 63 -13.03 -0.89 -3.83
C MET A 63 -13.56 -2.31 -3.98
N GLY A 64 -12.65 -3.27 -4.09
CA GLY A 64 -12.94 -4.70 -4.27
C GLY A 64 -12.73 -5.18 -5.70
N SER A 65 -13.20 -6.39 -6.02
CA SER A 65 -13.14 -6.93 -7.38
C SER A 65 -14.47 -7.55 -7.83
N HIS A 66 -14.74 -7.43 -9.12
CA HIS A 66 -15.91 -8.04 -9.76
C HIS A 66 -15.73 -9.56 -9.90
N PRO A 67 -16.82 -10.37 -9.84
CA PRO A 67 -16.75 -11.82 -10.00
C PRO A 67 -16.10 -12.31 -11.31
N GLU A 68 -16.16 -11.50 -12.36
CA GLU A 68 -15.57 -11.76 -13.67
C GLU A 68 -14.05 -11.53 -13.71
N GLU A 69 -13.49 -10.83 -12.72
CA GLU A 69 -12.05 -10.59 -12.64
C GLU A 69 -11.30 -11.91 -12.38
N PHE A 70 -10.33 -12.23 -13.22
CA PHE A 70 -9.55 -13.45 -13.03
C PHE A 70 -8.78 -13.41 -11.69
N GLY A 71 -9.08 -14.41 -10.86
CA GLY A 71 -8.54 -14.51 -9.51
C GLY A 71 -9.40 -13.91 -8.42
N HIS A 72 -10.59 -13.37 -8.74
CA HIS A 72 -11.56 -12.87 -7.78
C HIS A 72 -11.80 -13.86 -6.64
N ARG A 73 -11.97 -13.31 -5.43
CA ARG A 73 -12.32 -14.06 -4.23
C ARG A 73 -13.52 -13.42 -3.54
N ARG A 74 -14.33 -14.25 -2.89
CA ARG A 74 -15.58 -13.79 -2.24
C ARG A 74 -15.37 -12.71 -1.18
N ASP A 75 -14.22 -12.73 -0.51
CA ASP A 75 -13.84 -11.73 0.49
C ASP A 75 -13.44 -10.38 -0.11
N GLU A 76 -13.16 -10.31 -1.42
CA GLU A 76 -12.91 -9.07 -2.18
C GLU A 76 -14.20 -8.36 -2.60
N GLY A 77 -15.37 -8.89 -2.22
CA GLY A 77 -16.67 -8.33 -2.59
C GLY A 77 -17.62 -8.06 -1.41
N PRO A 78 -18.77 -7.41 -1.69
CA PRO A 78 -19.11 -6.82 -2.98
C PRO A 78 -18.30 -5.55 -3.27
N VAL A 79 -18.13 -5.28 -4.56
CA VAL A 79 -17.60 -4.01 -5.05
C VAL A 79 -18.46 -2.85 -4.55
N HIS A 80 -17.84 -1.77 -4.08
CA HIS A 80 -18.55 -0.58 -3.63
C HIS A 80 -17.68 0.67 -3.76
N TYR A 81 -18.33 1.84 -3.85
CA TYR A 81 -17.63 3.11 -3.83
C TYR A 81 -17.18 3.49 -2.42
N GLN A 82 -15.91 3.85 -2.32
CA GLN A 82 -15.26 4.29 -1.10
C GLN A 82 -14.71 5.71 -1.28
N GLN A 83 -15.03 6.59 -0.34
CA GLN A 83 -14.56 7.98 -0.34
C GLN A 83 -13.32 8.11 0.55
N ILE A 84 -12.22 8.56 -0.04
CA ILE A 84 -11.05 9.07 0.66
C ILE A 84 -11.25 10.58 0.82
N ALA A 85 -11.64 11.00 2.02
CA ALA A 85 -12.16 12.35 2.23
C ALA A 85 -11.11 13.45 2.27
N GLU A 86 -9.89 13.10 2.66
CA GLU A 86 -8.78 14.02 2.86
C GLU A 86 -7.55 13.46 2.13
N PRO A 87 -6.73 14.33 1.53
CA PRO A 87 -5.47 13.87 0.97
C PRO A 87 -4.55 13.39 2.10
N PHE A 88 -3.70 12.43 1.78
CA PHE A 88 -2.69 11.91 2.71
C PHE A 88 -1.37 11.75 1.96
N ALA A 89 -0.27 11.55 2.66
CA ALA A 89 0.99 11.17 2.04
C ALA A 89 1.29 9.69 2.34
N LEU A 90 1.75 8.94 1.34
CA LEU A 90 2.06 7.52 1.46
C LEU A 90 3.52 7.27 1.11
N GLY A 91 4.15 6.33 1.81
CA GLY A 91 5.47 5.82 1.47
C GLY A 91 5.55 5.46 0.00
N VAL A 92 6.49 6.07 -0.73
CA VAL A 92 6.79 5.75 -2.14
C VAL A 92 7.15 4.26 -2.27
N TYR A 93 7.82 3.74 -1.26
CA TYR A 93 8.28 2.36 -1.13
C TYR A 93 7.74 1.73 0.17
N PRO A 94 7.72 0.38 0.26
CA PRO A 94 7.74 -0.30 1.56
C PRO A 94 8.92 0.21 2.40
N VAL A 95 8.75 0.25 3.72
CA VAL A 95 9.82 0.62 4.65
C VAL A 95 11.00 -0.31 4.42
N THR A 96 12.16 0.28 4.19
CA THR A 96 13.39 -0.44 3.90
C THR A 96 14.10 -0.90 5.18
N ALA A 97 14.96 -1.91 5.05
CA ALA A 97 15.77 -2.37 6.16
C ALA A 97 16.69 -1.28 6.71
N GLU A 98 17.23 -0.40 5.86
CA GLU A 98 18.06 0.74 6.32
C GLU A 98 17.27 1.81 7.07
N GLU A 99 16.00 2.04 6.71
CA GLU A 99 15.09 2.91 7.45
C GLU A 99 14.72 2.29 8.80
N PHE A 100 14.41 0.99 8.82
CA PHE A 100 14.11 0.27 10.06
C PHE A 100 15.32 0.16 10.99
N ALA A 101 16.53 0.04 10.45
CA ALA A 101 17.76 0.05 11.25
C ALA A 101 17.99 1.39 11.98
N ARG A 102 17.42 2.51 11.51
CA ARG A 102 17.42 3.77 12.27
C ARG A 102 16.55 3.65 13.50
N PHE A 103 15.34 3.08 13.36
CA PHE A 103 14.46 2.80 14.49
C PHE A 103 15.12 1.87 15.50
N GLU A 104 15.78 0.81 15.05
CA GLU A 104 16.55 -0.10 15.91
C GLU A 104 17.60 0.64 16.75
N ARG A 105 18.39 1.52 16.11
CA ARG A 105 19.43 2.31 16.78
C ARG A 105 18.86 3.31 17.78
N ASP A 106 17.82 4.04 17.39
CA ASP A 106 17.24 5.12 18.20
C ASP A 106 16.45 4.60 19.41
N THR A 107 15.83 3.42 19.30
CA THR A 107 14.94 2.87 20.33
C THR A 107 15.56 1.77 21.18
N GLY A 108 16.67 1.19 20.73
CA GLY A 108 17.24 0.00 21.35
C GLY A 108 16.42 -1.27 21.12
N TRP A 109 15.45 -1.24 20.20
CA TRP A 109 14.79 -2.45 19.71
C TRP A 109 15.83 -3.45 19.19
N ARG A 110 15.54 -4.75 19.29
CA ARG A 110 16.48 -5.82 18.92
C ARG A 110 15.77 -6.90 18.13
N TRP A 111 16.41 -7.31 17.04
CA TRP A 111 16.02 -8.49 16.29
C TRP A 111 16.11 -9.74 17.16
N ARG A 112 15.26 -10.72 16.85
CA ARG A 112 15.44 -12.07 17.40
C ARG A 112 16.54 -12.76 16.58
N PRO A 113 17.47 -13.47 17.24
CA PRO A 113 18.68 -13.97 16.61
C PRO A 113 18.43 -15.06 15.55
N ASP A 114 17.26 -15.69 15.58
CA ASP A 114 16.84 -16.77 14.69
C ASP A 114 16.12 -16.28 13.42
N LEU A 115 15.81 -14.99 13.32
CA LEU A 115 15.06 -14.44 12.19
C LEU A 115 15.97 -14.09 11.01
N ILE A 116 15.49 -14.40 9.81
CA ILE A 116 16.09 -13.93 8.56
C ILE A 116 15.75 -12.44 8.42
N THR A 117 16.78 -11.60 8.29
CA THR A 117 16.63 -10.15 8.07
C THR A 117 17.02 -9.77 6.65
N THR A 118 16.63 -8.57 6.24
CA THR A 118 17.06 -7.91 5.02
C THR A 118 18.00 -6.75 5.35
N GLU A 119 18.71 -6.24 4.34
CA GLU A 119 19.66 -5.14 4.48
C GLU A 119 19.46 -4.08 3.38
N GLY A 120 19.95 -2.86 3.65
CA GLY A 120 19.92 -1.75 2.71
C GLY A 120 18.51 -1.40 2.26
N ARG A 121 18.34 -1.22 0.93
CA ARG A 121 17.08 -0.84 0.31
C ARG A 121 16.08 -1.99 0.08
N HIS A 122 16.32 -3.18 0.62
CA HIS A 122 15.28 -4.22 0.63
C HIS A 122 14.17 -3.87 1.62
N PRO A 123 12.90 -4.26 1.40
CA PRO A 123 11.85 -4.13 2.39
C PRO A 123 12.24 -4.81 3.70
N VAL A 124 11.93 -4.20 4.83
CA VAL A 124 12.00 -4.87 6.13
C VAL A 124 10.94 -5.97 6.21
N ILE A 125 11.33 -7.14 6.69
CA ILE A 125 10.50 -8.36 6.81
C ILE A 125 10.72 -9.00 8.18
N ASN A 126 9.95 -10.06 8.50
CA ASN A 126 10.05 -10.75 9.79
C ASN A 126 9.89 -9.80 10.99
N ILE A 127 8.94 -8.87 10.86
CA ILE A 127 8.47 -8.05 11.97
C ILE A 127 6.97 -8.29 12.18
N ARG A 128 6.52 -8.09 13.41
CA ARG A 128 5.11 -8.17 13.77
C ARG A 128 4.40 -6.86 13.45
N HIS A 129 3.07 -6.91 13.38
CA HIS A 129 2.23 -5.73 13.20
C HIS A 129 2.48 -4.65 14.25
N GLY A 130 2.63 -5.05 15.52
CA GLY A 130 2.92 -4.11 16.62
C GLY A 130 4.29 -3.44 16.50
N GLU A 131 5.26 -4.07 15.84
CA GLU A 131 6.59 -3.48 15.59
C GLU A 131 6.51 -2.46 14.44
N ALA A 132 5.66 -2.70 13.44
CA ALA A 132 5.34 -1.70 12.41
C ALA A 132 4.56 -0.49 12.97
N GLU A 133 3.61 -0.73 13.89
CA GLU A 133 2.92 0.34 14.64
C GLU A 133 3.93 1.15 15.48
N ALA A 134 4.86 0.48 16.17
CA ALA A 134 5.90 1.13 16.97
C ALA A 134 6.86 1.97 16.09
N PHE A 135 7.22 1.48 14.91
CA PHE A 135 7.99 2.25 13.94
C PHE A 135 7.24 3.54 13.51
N CYS A 136 5.94 3.45 13.23
CA CYS A 136 5.13 4.63 12.89
C CYS A 136 5.05 5.63 14.04
N ALA A 137 4.89 5.14 15.28
CA ALA A 137 4.86 5.99 16.47
C ALA A 137 6.21 6.71 16.67
N TRP A 138 7.32 5.98 16.58
CA TRP A 138 8.66 6.57 16.62
C TRP A 138 8.83 7.62 15.51
N LEU A 139 8.51 7.28 14.26
CA LEU A 139 8.65 8.22 13.14
C LEU A 139 7.82 9.50 13.35
N SER A 140 6.64 9.37 13.97
CA SER A 140 5.81 10.51 14.37
C SER A 140 6.53 11.43 15.36
N GLU A 141 7.14 10.86 16.40
CA GLU A 141 7.90 11.61 17.40
C GLU A 141 9.15 12.29 16.80
N ARG A 142 9.83 11.61 15.88
CA ARG A 142 11.05 12.13 15.23
C ARG A 142 10.76 13.25 14.24
N THR A 143 9.61 13.25 13.60
CA THR A 143 9.23 14.25 12.57
C THR A 143 8.32 15.36 13.11
N GLY A 144 7.60 15.10 14.21
CA GLY A 144 6.51 15.95 14.67
C GLY A 144 5.25 15.89 13.79
N ARG A 145 5.15 14.86 12.93
CA ARG A 145 4.01 14.62 12.03
C ARG A 145 3.30 13.34 12.44
N ARG A 146 2.07 13.12 12.01
CA ARG A 146 1.31 11.91 12.38
C ARG A 146 1.50 10.82 11.34
N TYR A 147 2.25 9.79 11.70
CA TYR A 147 2.46 8.58 10.92
C TYR A 147 1.68 7.39 11.47
N ARG A 148 1.16 6.56 10.58
CA ARG A 148 0.45 5.31 10.89
C ARG A 148 0.59 4.31 9.74
N LEU A 149 0.10 3.09 9.94
CA LEU A 149 -0.15 2.18 8.83
C LEU A 149 -1.37 2.68 8.04
N PRO A 150 -1.39 2.51 6.71
CA PRO A 150 -2.58 2.83 5.92
C PRO A 150 -3.73 1.90 6.31
N SER A 151 -4.96 2.39 6.19
CA SER A 151 -6.13 1.53 6.14
C SER A 151 -6.15 0.72 4.84
N GLU A 152 -6.94 -0.35 4.82
CA GLU A 152 -7.08 -1.18 3.61
C GLU A 152 -7.57 -0.37 2.41
N ALA A 153 -8.53 0.54 2.61
CA ALA A 153 -9.07 1.37 1.55
C ALA A 153 -8.07 2.41 1.05
N GLU A 154 -7.33 3.07 1.95
CA GLU A 154 -6.27 4.01 1.54
C GLU A 154 -5.19 3.29 0.73
N TRP A 155 -4.82 2.06 1.13
CA TRP A 155 -3.87 1.24 0.40
C TRP A 155 -4.40 0.86 -0.99
N GLU A 156 -5.64 0.36 -1.10
CA GLU A 156 -6.21 -0.04 -2.40
C GLU A 156 -6.39 1.15 -3.33
N TYR A 157 -6.89 2.28 -2.80
CA TYR A 157 -7.01 3.53 -3.53
C TYR A 157 -5.67 3.96 -4.14
N ALA A 158 -4.65 4.00 -3.31
CA ALA A 158 -3.29 4.35 -3.70
C ALA A 158 -2.70 3.34 -4.69
N CYS A 159 -2.95 2.05 -4.52
CA CYS A 159 -2.51 0.98 -5.41
C CYS A 159 -3.07 1.18 -6.82
N ARG A 160 -4.39 1.40 -6.92
CA ARG A 160 -5.12 1.57 -8.18
C ARG A 160 -4.71 2.84 -8.93
N ALA A 161 -4.41 3.93 -8.22
CA ALA A 161 -4.12 5.23 -8.83
C ALA A 161 -5.12 5.62 -9.94
N GLY A 162 -6.41 5.36 -9.66
CA GLY A 162 -7.55 5.60 -10.54
C GLY A 162 -7.89 4.48 -11.53
N THR A 163 -7.14 3.37 -11.62
CA THR A 163 -7.55 2.24 -12.49
C THR A 163 -8.61 1.36 -11.82
N THR A 164 -9.53 0.82 -12.61
CA THR A 164 -10.47 -0.22 -12.19
C THR A 164 -9.98 -1.62 -12.53
N THR A 165 -8.91 -1.73 -13.32
CA THR A 165 -8.28 -2.99 -13.75
C THR A 165 -7.60 -3.75 -12.60
N PRO A 166 -7.28 -5.05 -12.78
CA PRO A 166 -6.60 -5.87 -11.77
C PRO A 166 -5.24 -5.33 -11.34
N PHE A 167 -4.54 -4.59 -12.20
CA PHE A 167 -3.28 -3.93 -11.87
C PHE A 167 -3.36 -2.46 -12.27
N ALA A 168 -2.58 -1.59 -11.63
CA ALA A 168 -2.42 -0.18 -12.04
C ALA A 168 -1.88 0.02 -13.46
N PHE A 169 -1.50 -1.10 -14.08
CA PHE A 169 -0.84 -1.24 -15.36
C PHE A 169 -1.77 -1.77 -16.46
N GLY A 170 -3.03 -2.07 -16.13
CA GLY A 170 -4.01 -2.69 -17.00
C GLY A 170 -4.39 -4.11 -16.56
N ASP A 171 -4.80 -4.94 -17.53
CA ASP A 171 -5.44 -6.24 -17.28
C ASP A 171 -4.49 -7.41 -17.03
N SER A 172 -3.17 -7.18 -17.13
CA SER A 172 -2.18 -8.23 -16.95
C SER A 172 -0.81 -7.63 -16.60
N VAL A 173 0.03 -8.45 -15.98
CA VAL A 173 1.43 -8.14 -15.67
C VAL A 173 2.31 -9.34 -15.93
N THR A 174 3.57 -9.07 -16.23
CA THR A 174 4.63 -10.07 -16.33
C THR A 174 5.66 -9.87 -15.23
N CYS A 175 6.61 -10.80 -15.13
CA CYS A 175 7.76 -10.68 -14.23
C CYS A 175 8.72 -9.52 -14.58
N ARG A 176 8.49 -8.81 -15.69
CA ARG A 176 9.15 -7.53 -16.02
C ARG A 176 8.47 -6.32 -15.38
N ASP A 177 7.24 -6.49 -14.92
CA ASP A 177 6.41 -5.42 -14.36
C ASP A 177 6.28 -5.53 -12.83
N VAL A 178 6.28 -6.76 -12.31
CA VAL A 178 5.95 -7.09 -10.92
C VAL A 178 6.85 -8.21 -10.42
N HIS A 179 7.36 -8.10 -9.20
CA HIS A 179 8.11 -9.17 -8.53
C HIS A 179 7.19 -10.14 -7.79
N PHE A 180 6.94 -11.30 -8.40
CA PHE A 180 6.12 -12.38 -7.86
C PHE A 180 6.80 -13.74 -8.08
N LYS A 181 6.20 -14.83 -7.59
CA LYS A 181 6.72 -16.19 -7.83
C LYS A 181 6.61 -16.56 -9.32
N ALA A 182 7.73 -16.44 -10.03
CA ALA A 182 7.81 -16.56 -11.50
C ALA A 182 7.22 -17.86 -12.10
N SER A 183 7.08 -18.93 -11.31
CA SER A 183 6.43 -20.17 -11.74
C SER A 183 4.91 -20.11 -11.82
N PHE A 184 4.28 -19.02 -11.37
CA PHE A 184 2.84 -18.80 -11.41
C PHE A 184 2.50 -17.42 -11.99
N PRO A 185 2.74 -17.22 -13.31
CA PRO A 185 2.46 -15.95 -13.99
C PRO A 185 0.96 -15.72 -14.17
N TYR A 186 0.56 -14.45 -14.37
CA TYR A 186 -0.84 -14.05 -14.42
C TYR A 186 -1.52 -14.43 -15.74
N GLU A 187 -0.94 -13.99 -16.86
CA GLU A 187 -1.53 -14.12 -18.20
C GLU A 187 -1.76 -15.58 -18.59
N GLU A 188 -0.76 -16.44 -18.41
CA GLU A 188 -0.86 -17.85 -18.77
C GLU A 188 -1.84 -18.59 -17.87
N ALA A 189 -1.91 -18.24 -16.58
CA ALA A 189 -2.89 -18.80 -15.66
C ALA A 189 -4.32 -18.38 -16.05
N ARG A 190 -4.51 -17.11 -16.43
CA ARG A 190 -5.80 -16.57 -16.89
C ARG A 190 -6.27 -17.25 -18.17
N ASP A 191 -5.38 -17.40 -19.13
CA ASP A 191 -5.67 -17.97 -20.44
C ASP A 191 -5.65 -19.52 -20.45
N ASN A 192 -5.44 -20.15 -19.28
CA ASN A 192 -5.28 -21.61 -19.12
C ASN A 192 -4.23 -22.21 -20.07
N ARG A 193 -3.17 -21.45 -20.38
CA ARG A 193 -2.05 -21.90 -21.22
C ARG A 193 -1.11 -22.74 -20.37
N ARG A 194 -0.54 -23.80 -20.93
CA ARG A 194 0.55 -24.54 -20.26
C ARG A 194 1.86 -23.78 -20.44
N TRP A 195 2.61 -23.59 -19.36
CA TRP A 195 3.99 -23.11 -19.40
C TRP A 195 4.90 -24.13 -18.71
N TYR A 196 5.96 -24.54 -19.41
CA TYR A 196 6.89 -25.55 -18.89
C TYR A 196 8.10 -24.93 -18.18
N LEU A 197 8.45 -23.69 -18.53
CA LEU A 197 9.54 -22.93 -17.93
C LEU A 197 9.06 -21.51 -17.61
N PRO A 198 9.45 -20.93 -16.47
CA PRO A 198 9.10 -19.56 -16.14
C PRO A 198 9.78 -18.59 -17.12
N LYS A 199 9.04 -17.55 -17.55
CA LYS A 199 9.57 -16.51 -18.45
C LYS A 199 10.71 -15.69 -17.85
N CYS A 200 10.81 -15.66 -16.51
CA CYS A 200 11.90 -15.04 -15.78
C CYS A 200 12.55 -16.05 -14.82
N ALA A 201 13.83 -15.82 -14.52
CA ALA A 201 14.53 -16.58 -13.49
C ALA A 201 13.81 -16.40 -12.14
N PRO A 202 13.52 -17.49 -11.41
CA PRO A 202 12.90 -17.39 -10.10
C PRO A 202 13.89 -16.76 -9.12
N VAL A 203 13.44 -15.73 -8.40
CA VAL A 203 14.19 -15.09 -7.32
C VAL A 203 13.43 -15.32 -6.01
N ALA A 204 13.98 -16.18 -5.15
CA ALA A 204 13.35 -16.60 -3.89
C ALA A 204 13.69 -15.66 -2.71
N ARG A 205 13.63 -14.35 -2.94
CA ARG A 205 13.88 -13.31 -1.94
C ARG A 205 13.24 -11.99 -2.37
N THR A 206 13.17 -11.03 -1.46
CA THR A 206 12.82 -9.65 -1.77
C THR A 206 13.84 -9.03 -2.74
N LEU A 207 13.42 -8.00 -3.47
CA LEU A 207 14.31 -7.15 -4.27
C LEU A 207 14.42 -5.76 -3.61
N PRO A 208 15.50 -5.01 -3.88
CA PRO A 208 15.57 -3.60 -3.50
C PRO A 208 14.34 -2.85 -4.02
N VAL A 209 13.77 -1.98 -3.18
CA VAL A 209 12.56 -1.23 -3.54
C VAL A 209 12.79 -0.31 -4.73
N GLY A 210 11.76 -0.13 -5.54
CA GLY A 210 11.81 0.75 -6.71
C GLY A 210 12.47 0.14 -7.95
N GLY A 211 12.59 -1.19 -8.02
CA GLY A 211 13.16 -1.88 -9.18
C GLY A 211 12.25 -1.95 -10.41
N TYR A 212 10.95 -1.75 -10.22
CA TYR A 212 9.92 -1.78 -11.27
C TYR A 212 9.33 -0.40 -11.52
N ARG A 213 8.50 -0.25 -12.54
CA ARG A 213 7.83 1.03 -12.81
C ARG A 213 6.82 1.37 -11.70
N PRO A 214 6.67 2.66 -11.33
CA PRO A 214 5.62 3.07 -10.41
C PRO A 214 4.24 3.12 -11.08
N ASN A 215 3.19 3.22 -10.27
CA ASN A 215 1.86 3.58 -10.77
C ASN A 215 1.74 5.10 -11.06
N ALA A 216 0.56 5.56 -11.52
CA ALA A 216 0.34 6.95 -11.93
C ALA A 216 0.57 8.00 -10.83
N TRP A 217 0.53 7.62 -9.55
CA TRP A 217 0.85 8.51 -8.42
C TRP A 217 2.28 8.37 -7.90
N GLY A 218 3.11 7.60 -8.61
CA GLY A 218 4.52 7.47 -8.30
C GLY A 218 4.84 6.45 -7.21
N LEU A 219 3.91 5.57 -6.85
CA LEU A 219 4.13 4.52 -5.85
C LEU A 219 4.75 3.29 -6.51
N TYR A 220 5.78 2.75 -5.86
CA TYR A 220 6.48 1.55 -6.31
C TYR A 220 6.07 0.34 -5.48
N ASP A 221 6.28 -0.84 -6.07
CA ASP A 221 6.11 -2.14 -5.42
C ASP A 221 4.71 -2.36 -4.82
N MET A 222 3.68 -1.64 -5.31
CA MET A 222 2.27 -1.86 -4.92
C MET A 222 1.75 -3.22 -5.40
N HIS A 223 2.41 -3.81 -6.39
CA HIS A 223 2.11 -5.12 -6.96
C HIS A 223 3.37 -5.98 -6.79
N GLY A 224 3.41 -6.82 -5.77
CA GLY A 224 4.50 -7.76 -5.49
C GLY A 224 5.58 -7.26 -4.52
N ASN A 225 6.76 -7.88 -4.62
CA ASN A 225 7.85 -7.79 -3.64
C ASN A 225 7.45 -8.34 -2.26
N VAL A 226 6.69 -7.62 -1.45
CA VAL A 226 6.23 -8.10 -0.12
C VAL A 226 4.76 -7.76 0.09
N TRP A 227 4.06 -8.62 0.82
CA TRP A 227 2.78 -8.24 1.40
C TRP A 227 2.98 -7.07 2.35
N GLU A 228 2.00 -6.19 2.44
CA GLU A 228 2.08 -5.01 3.29
C GLU A 228 0.97 -4.99 4.33
N MET A 229 1.38 -4.81 5.58
CA MET A 229 0.48 -4.68 6.71
C MET A 229 -0.33 -3.38 6.66
N THR A 230 -1.63 -3.48 6.94
CA THR A 230 -2.53 -2.33 7.11
C THR A 230 -2.98 -2.21 8.57
N GLU A 231 -3.56 -1.08 8.97
CA GLU A 231 -4.21 -0.96 10.28
C GLU A 231 -5.57 -1.65 10.36
N SER A 232 -6.13 -2.07 9.22
CA SER A 232 -7.49 -2.60 9.12
C SER A 232 -7.61 -4.04 9.64
N ASN A 233 -8.64 -4.26 10.44
CA ASN A 233 -9.05 -5.59 10.90
C ASN A 233 -9.60 -6.41 9.73
N TRP A 234 -9.22 -7.68 9.64
CA TRP A 234 -9.75 -8.59 8.63
C TRP A 234 -11.27 -8.77 8.75
N ARG A 235 -11.95 -8.79 7.59
CA ARG A 235 -13.35 -9.15 7.44
C ARG A 235 -13.51 -10.05 6.22
N ASN A 236 -14.36 -11.07 6.33
CA ASN A 236 -14.62 -12.03 5.24
C ASN A 236 -15.48 -11.46 4.09
N SER A 237 -15.86 -10.18 4.17
CA SER A 237 -16.59 -9.46 3.13
C SER A 237 -16.36 -7.96 3.29
N LEU A 238 -16.41 -7.24 2.19
CA LEU A 238 -16.43 -5.78 2.13
C LEU A 238 -17.83 -5.19 2.33
N ALA A 239 -18.85 -6.03 2.51
CA ALA A 239 -20.21 -5.57 2.75
C ALA A 239 -20.29 -4.73 4.04
N ASN A 240 -21.09 -3.68 4.00
CA ASN A 240 -21.34 -2.77 5.14
C ASN A 240 -20.08 -2.05 5.66
N LEU A 241 -19.05 -1.87 4.84
CA LEU A 241 -17.97 -0.95 5.16
C LEU A 241 -18.48 0.51 5.17
N PRO A 242 -18.00 1.36 6.09
CA PRO A 242 -18.32 2.78 6.06
C PRO A 242 -17.84 3.41 4.76
N ARG A 243 -18.75 4.06 4.01
CA ARG A 243 -18.47 4.64 2.69
C ARG A 243 -17.48 5.82 2.68
N ARG A 244 -17.08 6.34 3.85
CA ARG A 244 -16.16 7.47 3.99
C ARG A 244 -15.02 7.10 4.95
N HIS A 245 -13.77 7.28 4.51
CA HIS A 245 -12.57 7.16 5.34
C HIS A 245 -12.12 8.53 5.87
N PRO A 246 -11.50 8.58 7.07
CA PRO A 246 -11.22 7.43 7.95
C PRO A 246 -12.50 6.90 8.62
N ALA A 247 -12.63 5.57 8.64
CA ALA A 247 -13.71 4.89 9.35
C ALA A 247 -13.38 4.79 10.85
N PRO A 248 -14.39 4.78 11.75
CA PRO A 248 -14.14 4.50 13.16
C PRO A 248 -13.40 3.17 13.36
N VAL A 249 -12.35 3.18 14.19
CA VAL A 249 -11.57 1.99 14.49
C VAL A 249 -12.47 1.00 15.25
N GLY A 250 -12.87 -0.08 14.58
CA GLY A 250 -13.62 -1.16 15.21
C GLY A 250 -12.78 -1.89 16.26
N ARG A 251 -13.44 -2.64 17.14
CA ARG A 251 -12.75 -3.46 18.16
C ARG A 251 -11.64 -4.30 17.52
N ARG A 252 -10.42 -4.16 18.03
CA ARG A 252 -9.22 -4.86 17.54
C ARG A 252 -9.50 -6.36 17.49
N ASN A 253 -9.24 -6.99 16.34
CA ASN A 253 -9.26 -8.44 16.19
C ASN A 253 -7.83 -8.99 16.01
N ARG A 254 -7.69 -10.32 16.06
CA ARG A 254 -6.39 -10.99 15.92
C ARG A 254 -5.84 -11.00 14.49
N TRP A 255 -6.67 -10.68 13.51
CA TRP A 255 -6.37 -10.81 12.08
C TRP A 255 -6.31 -9.45 11.42
N ILE A 256 -5.19 -9.10 10.83
CA ILE A 256 -5.06 -7.89 10.02
C ILE A 256 -5.27 -8.21 8.55
N VAL A 257 -5.64 -7.19 7.77
CA VAL A 257 -5.58 -7.26 6.32
C VAL A 257 -4.14 -6.96 5.88
N VAL A 258 -3.63 -7.79 4.97
CA VAL A 258 -2.42 -7.48 4.19
C VAL A 258 -2.73 -7.36 2.70
N ARG A 259 -1.94 -6.56 2.00
CA ARG A 259 -2.17 -6.15 0.60
C ARG A 259 -0.91 -6.26 -0.27
N GLY A 260 -1.07 -6.36 -1.59
CA GLY A 260 0.02 -6.23 -2.57
C GLY A 260 0.63 -7.50 -3.14
N GLY A 261 0.47 -8.67 -2.51
CA GLY A 261 1.15 -9.89 -2.96
C GLY A 261 2.64 -9.88 -2.63
N SER A 262 3.37 -10.94 -2.97
CA SER A 262 4.80 -11.03 -2.64
C SER A 262 5.61 -11.81 -3.65
N TRP A 263 6.94 -11.77 -3.53
CA TRP A 263 7.89 -12.59 -4.28
C TRP A 263 7.64 -14.11 -4.15
N PHE A 264 6.93 -14.53 -3.10
CA PHE A 264 6.61 -15.92 -2.82
C PHE A 264 5.23 -16.36 -3.34
N ASP A 265 4.35 -15.42 -3.65
CA ASP A 265 2.98 -15.70 -4.09
C ASP A 265 2.84 -15.64 -5.61
N ALA A 266 1.80 -16.30 -6.12
CA ALA A 266 1.44 -16.22 -7.54
C ALA A 266 1.04 -14.79 -7.94
N ALA A 267 1.23 -14.43 -9.21
CA ALA A 267 0.94 -13.08 -9.70
C ALA A 267 -0.51 -12.62 -9.46
N VAL A 268 -1.45 -13.57 -9.40
CA VAL A 268 -2.88 -13.31 -9.09
C VAL A 268 -3.10 -12.66 -7.71
N PHE A 269 -2.16 -12.83 -6.78
CA PHE A 269 -2.19 -12.21 -5.46
C PHE A 269 -1.63 -10.78 -5.44
N ALA A 270 -1.01 -10.35 -6.53
CA ALA A 270 -0.51 -8.99 -6.69
C ALA A 270 -1.56 -8.06 -7.31
N ARG A 271 -2.79 -8.51 -7.54
CA ARG A 271 -3.87 -7.64 -8.04
C ARG A 271 -4.19 -6.54 -7.02
N SER A 272 -4.64 -5.38 -7.50
CA SER A 272 -5.05 -4.23 -6.68
C SER A 272 -6.03 -4.61 -5.59
N ALA A 273 -7.02 -5.47 -5.90
CA ALA A 273 -8.06 -5.92 -4.98
C ALA A 273 -7.67 -7.12 -4.10
N ALA A 274 -6.54 -7.79 -4.35
CA ALA A 274 -6.16 -9.00 -3.65
C ALA A 274 -5.87 -8.72 -2.16
N ARG A 275 -6.58 -9.42 -1.27
CA ARG A 275 -6.47 -9.30 0.19
C ARG A 275 -6.20 -10.65 0.82
N ARG A 276 -5.52 -10.64 1.97
CA ARG A 276 -5.28 -11.85 2.76
C ARG A 276 -5.34 -11.55 4.27
N PRO A 277 -5.87 -12.46 5.09
CA PRO A 277 -5.75 -12.36 6.54
C PRO A 277 -4.36 -12.81 6.99
N ARG A 278 -3.74 -12.06 7.90
CA ARG A 278 -2.54 -12.46 8.64
C ARG A 278 -2.74 -12.27 10.14
N LEU A 279 -2.10 -13.09 10.97
CA LEU A 279 -2.15 -12.88 12.41
C LEU A 279 -1.33 -11.64 12.77
N ARG A 280 -1.77 -10.91 13.80
CA ARG A 280 -1.11 -9.68 14.25
C ARG A 280 0.30 -9.92 14.78
N ASP A 281 0.55 -11.11 15.31
CA ASP A 281 1.82 -11.58 15.85
C ASP A 281 2.60 -12.48 14.89
N GLU A 282 2.11 -12.64 13.65
CA GLU A 282 2.77 -13.41 12.58
C GLU A 282 4.11 -12.78 12.21
N LEU A 283 5.07 -13.65 11.89
CA LEU A 283 6.36 -13.29 11.31
C LEU A 283 6.46 -14.05 10.00
N ASP A 284 6.74 -13.34 8.91
CA ASP A 284 6.86 -13.94 7.59
C ASP A 284 7.96 -13.21 6.80
N VAL A 285 8.70 -13.97 5.98
CA VAL A 285 9.79 -13.48 5.13
C VAL A 285 9.30 -12.71 3.90
N ASN A 286 7.99 -12.74 3.67
CA ASN A 286 7.34 -12.06 2.56
C ASN A 286 6.38 -10.95 3.03
N LEU A 287 6.43 -10.56 4.31
CA LEU A 287 5.55 -9.57 4.92
C LEU A 287 6.34 -8.38 5.45
N GLY A 288 6.05 -7.20 4.91
CA GLY A 288 6.56 -5.91 5.35
C GLY A 288 5.42 -4.91 5.54
N PHE A 289 5.71 -3.63 5.36
CA PHE A 289 4.73 -2.54 5.46
C PHE A 289 5.22 -1.28 4.77
N ARG A 290 4.30 -0.35 4.52
CA ARG A 290 4.61 1.04 4.21
C ARG A 290 3.92 1.97 5.19
N VAL A 291 4.43 3.19 5.30
CA VAL A 291 3.87 4.21 6.19
C VAL A 291 2.92 5.14 5.45
N LEU A 292 1.90 5.62 6.16
CA LEU A 292 1.05 6.74 5.78
C LEU A 292 1.31 7.90 6.75
N ARG A 293 1.39 9.12 6.22
CA ARG A 293 1.47 10.37 6.97
C ARG A 293 0.24 11.22 6.66
N GLU A 294 -0.41 11.71 7.71
CA GLU A 294 -1.54 12.65 7.56
C GLU A 294 -1.05 14.05 7.13
N LEU A 295 -1.90 14.79 6.41
CA LEU A 295 -1.60 16.13 5.89
C LEU A 295 -2.24 17.24 6.72
#